data_AF-A0A818KNJ3-F1
#
_entry.id   AF-A0A818KNJ3-F1
#
_cell.length_a   1.000
_cell.length_b   1.000
_cell.length_c   1.000
_cell.angle_alpha   90.00
_cell.angle_beta   90.00
_cell.angle_gamma   90.00
#
_symmetry.space_group_name_H-M   'P 1'
#
loop_
_entity.id
_entity.type
_entity.pdbx_description
1 polymer ?
#
loop_
_entity_poly.entity_id
_entity_poly.type
_entity_poly.pdbx_seq_one_letter_code
_entity_poly.pdbx_strand_id
1 'polypeptide(L)'
;IVYRTESWPYLTGDLYGKYAHDRTDMQSVHKVFVSEELSDEERNLILIVRRAPGEPRAITNHDDLVKLVEKNILESKHNLQMYIFTAQGHVREHIKIWQKARIVVAPHGAGLFNVMWCKPGTDIIEIGYDEGWPMPEMYFEMASHCGHRYWLVKGTGKYSKPITADLVDLQWSIKQALKEA
;
A
#
# COMPACT_ATOMS: atom_id res chain seq x y z
N ILE A 1 9.61 1.60 11.92
CA ILE A 1 10.05 2.03 10.57
C ILE A 1 11.22 1.14 10.19
N VAL A 2 11.04 0.16 9.30
CA VAL A 2 12.15 -0.68 8.83
C VAL A 2 12.36 -0.33 7.36
N TYR A 3 13.44 0.40 7.07
CA TYR A 3 13.87 0.68 5.71
C TYR A 3 14.84 -0.40 5.23
N ARG A 4 14.73 -0.88 3.97
CA ARG A 4 15.84 -0.92 2.99
C ARG A 4 15.45 -1.49 1.61
N THR A 5 15.55 -0.64 0.57
CA THR A 5 16.63 -0.70 -0.44
C THR A 5 17.66 0.36 -0.04
N GLU A 6 18.92 0.02 0.11
CA GLU A 6 19.93 0.86 0.76
C GLU A 6 20.10 2.23 0.09
N SER A 7 19.94 3.31 0.85
CA SER A 7 20.18 4.72 0.46
C SER A 7 19.25 5.32 -0.61
N TRP A 8 17.95 5.46 -0.31
CA TRP A 8 17.15 6.50 -0.98
C TRP A 8 17.33 7.83 -0.22
N PRO A 9 17.97 8.86 -0.81
CA PRO A 9 18.41 10.05 -0.09
C PRO A 9 17.29 11.06 0.25
N TYR A 10 16.04 10.79 -0.17
CA TYR A 10 14.96 11.77 -0.04
C TYR A 10 14.09 11.58 1.22
N LEU A 11 14.04 10.39 1.82
CA LEU A 11 13.31 10.15 3.06
C LEU A 11 14.07 10.63 4.33
N THR A 12 14.74 11.79 4.24
CA THR A 12 15.34 12.43 5.42
C THR A 12 14.36 13.33 6.17
N GLY A 13 13.11 13.48 5.71
CA GLY A 13 12.13 14.36 6.35
C GLY A 13 12.46 15.86 6.29
N ASP A 14 13.65 16.22 5.79
CA ASP A 14 14.19 17.58 5.85
C ASP A 14 13.89 18.42 4.59
N LEU A 15 13.35 17.82 3.51
CA LEU A 15 13.15 18.54 2.24
C LEU A 15 11.76 19.18 2.05
N TYR A 16 10.81 19.03 2.97
CA TYR A 16 9.41 19.40 2.69
C TYR A 16 8.68 20.19 3.78
N GLY A 17 9.28 21.30 4.22
CA GLY A 17 8.53 22.44 4.79
C GLY A 17 7.47 23.07 3.85
N LYS A 18 7.09 22.41 2.75
CA LYS A 18 6.09 22.87 1.78
C LYS A 18 4.77 22.08 1.82
N TYR A 19 4.75 20.87 2.37
CA TYR A 19 3.54 20.04 2.48
C TYR A 19 3.43 19.39 3.85
N ALA A 20 3.68 20.17 4.91
CA ALA A 20 3.26 19.79 6.25
C ALA A 20 1.72 19.83 6.29
N HIS A 21 1.09 18.79 5.75
CA HIS A 21 -0.34 18.58 5.92
C HIS A 21 -0.60 18.43 7.41
N ASP A 22 -1.57 19.20 7.93
CA ASP A 22 -1.89 19.14 9.34
C ASP A 22 -2.29 17.71 9.70
N ARG A 23 -1.46 17.08 10.54
CA ARG A 23 -1.70 15.76 11.10
C ARG A 23 -3.10 15.66 11.70
N THR A 24 -3.58 16.74 12.31
CA THR A 24 -4.87 16.83 12.97
C THR A 24 -6.01 16.72 11.97
N ASP A 25 -5.89 17.30 10.78
CA ASP A 25 -6.91 17.23 9.73
C ASP A 25 -7.00 15.81 9.15
N MET A 26 -5.87 15.21 8.79
CA MET A 26 -5.85 13.83 8.30
C MET A 26 -6.39 12.85 9.35
N GLN A 27 -6.01 13.01 10.61
CA GLN A 27 -6.50 12.16 11.69
C GLN A 27 -7.98 12.37 11.97
N SER A 28 -8.48 13.60 11.87
CA SER A 28 -9.90 13.92 12.00
C SER A 28 -10.72 13.26 10.90
N VAL A 29 -10.28 13.36 9.64
CA VAL A 29 -10.92 12.71 8.50
C VAL A 29 -10.89 11.19 8.65
N HIS A 30 -9.73 10.62 8.97
CA HIS A 30 -9.56 9.19 9.17
C HIS A 30 -10.50 8.65 10.26
N LYS A 31 -10.60 9.34 11.41
CA LYS A 31 -11.50 8.95 12.50
C LYS A 31 -12.98 8.91 12.10
N VAL A 32 -13.41 9.78 11.18
CA VAL A 32 -14.81 9.77 10.70
C VAL A 32 -15.10 8.56 9.81
N PHE A 33 -14.11 8.08 9.05
CA PHE A 33 -14.31 7.03 8.06
C PHE A 33 -13.91 5.63 8.53
N VAL A 34 -13.12 5.49 9.58
CA VAL A 34 -12.78 4.19 10.16
C VAL A 34 -13.90 3.73 11.07
N SER A 35 -14.58 2.64 10.68
CA SER A 35 -15.54 1.98 11.57
C SER A 35 -14.82 1.32 12.73
N GLU A 36 -15.13 1.73 13.96
CA GLU A 36 -14.64 1.07 15.17
C GLU A 36 -15.24 -0.33 15.36
N GLU A 37 -16.32 -0.66 14.64
CA GLU A 37 -17.12 -1.89 14.83
C GLU A 37 -16.47 -3.18 14.28
N LEU A 38 -15.54 -3.09 13.33
CA LEU A 38 -14.90 -4.28 12.75
C LEU A 38 -13.87 -4.87 13.72
N SER A 39 -13.91 -6.16 14.02
CA SER A 39 -12.88 -6.79 14.86
C SER A 39 -11.56 -6.95 14.09
N ASP A 40 -10.44 -7.15 14.80
CA ASP A 40 -9.16 -7.42 14.12
C ASP A 40 -9.17 -8.76 13.39
N GLU A 41 -10.01 -9.72 13.79
CA GLU A 41 -10.24 -10.98 13.08
C GLU A 41 -10.94 -10.76 11.73
N GLU A 42 -11.76 -9.72 11.60
CA GLU A 42 -12.40 -9.33 10.33
C GLU A 42 -11.43 -8.60 9.39
N ARG A 43 -10.27 -8.15 9.89
CA ARG A 43 -9.18 -7.59 9.08
C ARG A 43 -8.28 -8.71 8.56
N ASN A 44 -8.81 -9.44 7.59
CA ASN A 44 -8.16 -10.62 7.04
C ASN A 44 -7.80 -10.51 5.55
N LEU A 45 -7.90 -9.32 4.94
CA LEU A 45 -7.59 -9.15 3.53
C LEU A 45 -6.14 -8.71 3.28
N ILE A 46 -5.47 -9.39 2.35
CA ILE A 46 -4.40 -8.81 1.55
C ILE A 46 -5.04 -8.22 0.28
N LEU A 47 -5.10 -6.90 0.22
CA LEU A 47 -5.71 -6.14 -0.85
C LEU A 47 -4.67 -5.78 -1.91
N ILE A 48 -4.77 -6.35 -3.11
CA ILE A 48 -3.87 -6.05 -4.23
C ILE A 48 -4.58 -5.11 -5.20
N VAL A 49 -4.04 -3.91 -5.42
CA VAL A 49 -4.63 -2.94 -6.33
C VAL A 49 -4.13 -3.16 -7.75
N ARG A 50 -5.08 -3.36 -8.68
CA ARG A 50 -4.81 -3.58 -10.09
C ARG A 50 -5.30 -2.41 -10.94
N ARG A 51 -4.38 -1.83 -11.69
CA ARG A 51 -4.69 -0.93 -12.81
C ARG A 51 -4.95 -1.73 -14.07
N ALA A 52 -5.69 -1.15 -15.03
CA ALA A 52 -5.89 -1.80 -16.32
C ALA A 52 -4.54 -1.94 -17.06
N PRO A 53 -4.31 -3.04 -17.80
CA PRO A 53 -3.07 -3.23 -18.57
C PRO A 53 -2.81 -2.04 -19.52
N GLY A 54 -1.56 -1.58 -19.56
CA GLY A 54 -1.14 -0.46 -20.41
C GLY A 54 -1.36 0.94 -19.82
N GLU A 55 -2.10 1.07 -18.73
CA GLU A 55 -2.19 2.35 -18.01
C GLU A 55 -0.85 2.75 -17.37
N PRO A 56 -0.63 4.06 -17.12
CA PRO A 56 0.48 4.52 -16.29
C PRO A 56 0.52 3.78 -14.95
N ARG A 57 1.70 3.27 -14.59
CA ARG A 57 1.98 2.53 -13.35
C ARG A 57 1.19 1.23 -13.18
N ALA A 58 0.58 0.71 -14.25
CA ALA A 58 0.11 -0.67 -14.24
C ALA A 58 1.29 -1.63 -14.04
N ILE A 59 1.11 -2.65 -13.21
CA ILE A 59 2.15 -3.66 -12.95
C ILE A 59 2.21 -4.62 -14.13
N THR A 60 3.36 -4.73 -14.78
CA THR A 60 3.58 -5.58 -15.96
C THR A 60 3.60 -7.07 -15.61
N ASN A 61 4.24 -7.42 -14.48
CA ASN A 61 4.34 -8.77 -13.93
C ASN A 61 3.27 -9.04 -12.84
N HIS A 62 2.04 -8.57 -13.06
CA HIS A 62 0.97 -8.64 -12.06
C HIS A 62 0.61 -10.08 -11.67
N ASP A 63 0.61 -11.01 -12.62
CA ASP A 63 0.26 -12.41 -12.33
C ASP A 63 1.34 -13.07 -11.45
N ASP A 64 2.61 -12.73 -11.62
CA ASP A 64 3.69 -13.23 -10.78
C ASP A 64 3.65 -12.63 -9.37
N LEU A 65 3.28 -11.34 -9.27
CA LEU A 65 2.99 -10.68 -8.01
C LEU A 65 1.85 -11.39 -7.25
N VAL A 66 0.75 -11.71 -7.93
CA VAL A 66 -0.40 -12.39 -7.33
C VAL A 66 -0.02 -13.78 -6.85
N LYS A 67 0.67 -14.58 -7.66
CA LYS A 67 1.17 -15.91 -7.27
C LYS A 67 2.10 -15.84 -6.06
N LEU A 68 2.94 -14.81 -6.01
CA LEU A 68 3.85 -14.59 -4.90
C LEU A 68 3.09 -14.28 -3.61
N VAL A 69 2.09 -13.40 -3.65
CA VAL A 69 1.24 -13.10 -2.48
C VAL A 69 0.49 -14.35 -2.03
N GLU A 70 -0.14 -15.07 -2.96
CA GLU A 70 -0.87 -16.31 -2.68
C GLU A 70 0.01 -17.35 -2.00
N LYS A 71 1.23 -17.57 -2.51
CA LYS A 71 2.21 -18.47 -1.90
C LYS A 71 2.53 -18.05 -0.46
N ASN A 72 2.77 -16.77 -0.20
CA ASN A 72 3.08 -16.30 1.16
C ASN A 72 1.86 -16.45 2.10
N ILE A 73 0.63 -16.25 1.62
CA ILE A 73 -0.58 -16.51 2.42
C ILE A 73 -0.62 -17.97 2.86
N LEU A 74 -0.45 -18.91 1.91
CA LEU A 74 -0.47 -20.35 2.17
C LEU A 74 0.61 -20.78 3.18
N GLU A 75 1.79 -20.15 3.14
CA GLU A 75 2.90 -20.43 4.05
C GLU A 75 2.70 -19.80 5.46
N SER A 76 1.88 -18.76 5.59
CA SER A 76 1.85 -17.89 6.77
C SER A 76 1.05 -18.40 7.96
N LYS A 77 0.25 -19.47 7.80
CA LYS A 77 -0.70 -19.99 8.81
C LYS A 77 -1.75 -18.99 9.33
N HIS A 78 -1.76 -17.75 8.87
CA HIS A 78 -2.82 -16.78 9.19
C HIS A 78 -4.06 -17.07 8.36
N ASN A 79 -5.24 -16.79 8.92
CA ASN A 79 -6.49 -16.83 8.18
C ASN A 79 -6.62 -15.58 7.31
N LEU A 80 -5.90 -15.53 6.19
CA LEU A 80 -5.90 -14.40 5.25
C LEU A 80 -6.54 -14.78 3.92
N GLN A 81 -7.25 -13.82 3.34
CA GLN A 81 -7.80 -13.90 1.99
C GLN A 81 -7.14 -12.85 1.11
N MET A 82 -6.99 -13.17 -0.16
CA MET A 82 -6.49 -12.23 -1.17
C MET A 82 -7.65 -11.61 -1.93
N TYR A 83 -7.62 -10.30 -2.13
CA TYR A 83 -8.62 -9.60 -2.95
C TYR A 83 -7.93 -8.70 -3.98
N ILE A 84 -8.26 -8.86 -5.26
CA ILE A 84 -7.76 -7.99 -6.32
C ILE A 84 -8.74 -6.82 -6.50
N PHE A 85 -8.32 -5.64 -6.08
CA PHE A 85 -9.11 -4.42 -6.18
C PHE A 85 -8.92 -3.75 -7.54
N THR A 86 -10.03 -3.41 -8.18
CA THR A 86 -10.08 -2.50 -9.33
C THR A 86 -11.00 -1.33 -8.97
N ALA A 87 -10.78 -0.16 -9.56
CA ALA A 87 -11.55 1.05 -9.26
C ALA A 87 -12.95 1.05 -9.93
N GLN A 88 -13.69 -0.05 -9.80
CA GLN A 88 -15.06 -0.21 -10.29
C GLN A 88 -16.04 -0.33 -9.12
N GLY A 89 -17.30 0.09 -9.32
CA GLY A 89 -18.35 0.02 -8.30
C GLY A 89 -18.47 1.31 -7.46
N HIS A 90 -19.19 1.21 -6.34
CA HIS A 90 -19.52 2.37 -5.51
C HIS A 90 -18.49 2.60 -4.40
N VAL A 91 -18.22 3.88 -4.06
CA VAL A 91 -17.29 4.27 -2.99
C VAL A 91 -17.60 3.60 -1.64
N ARG A 92 -18.89 3.39 -1.32
CA ARG A 92 -19.30 2.69 -0.09
C ARG A 92 -18.81 1.24 -0.04
N GLU A 93 -18.74 0.57 -1.19
CA GLU A 93 -18.22 -0.80 -1.30
C GLU A 93 -16.70 -0.79 -1.17
N HIS A 94 -16.04 0.21 -1.76
CA HIS A 94 -14.60 0.41 -1.60
C HIS A 94 -14.24 0.59 -0.13
N ILE A 95 -14.92 1.48 0.60
CA ILE A 95 -14.71 1.69 2.03
C ILE A 95 -14.78 0.36 2.80
N LYS A 96 -15.82 -0.45 2.57
CA LYS A 96 -15.99 -1.76 3.24
C LYS A 96 -14.85 -2.74 2.95
N ILE A 97 -14.34 -2.77 1.70
CA ILE A 97 -13.23 -3.65 1.31
C ILE A 97 -11.93 -3.16 1.96
N TRP A 98 -11.64 -1.87 1.88
CA TRP A 98 -10.41 -1.27 2.40
C TRP A 98 -10.34 -1.33 3.94
N GLN A 99 -11.47 -1.20 4.64
CA GLN A 99 -11.54 -1.38 6.09
C GLN A 99 -11.13 -2.80 6.56
N LYS A 100 -11.32 -3.82 5.72
CA LYS A 100 -10.91 -5.21 6.01
C LYS A 100 -9.44 -5.49 5.64
N ALA A 101 -8.75 -4.54 5.01
CA ALA A 101 -7.36 -4.71 4.60
C ALA A 101 -6.43 -4.73 5.82
N ARG A 102 -5.71 -5.84 5.97
CA ARG A 102 -4.57 -5.98 6.87
C ARG A 102 -3.27 -5.59 6.18
N ILE A 103 -3.15 -5.95 4.91
CA ILE A 103 -2.03 -5.59 4.03
C ILE A 103 -2.62 -5.03 2.74
N VAL A 104 -2.09 -3.91 2.26
CA VAL A 104 -2.40 -3.32 0.95
C VAL A 104 -1.14 -3.38 0.10
N VAL A 105 -1.24 -3.93 -1.11
CA VAL A 105 -0.18 -3.93 -2.12
C VAL A 105 -0.68 -3.13 -3.31
N ALA A 106 -0.07 -1.98 -3.60
CA ALA A 106 -0.57 -1.09 -4.65
C ALA A 106 0.54 -0.37 -5.40
N PRO A 107 0.43 -0.19 -6.74
CA PRO A 107 1.29 0.73 -7.45
C PRO A 107 1.03 2.18 -7.01
N HIS A 108 2.08 3.01 -7.05
CA HIS A 108 1.96 4.44 -6.75
C HIS A 108 0.79 5.08 -7.52
N GLY A 109 -0.03 5.87 -6.82
CA GLY A 109 -1.14 6.61 -7.46
C GLY A 109 -2.25 5.74 -8.06
N ALA A 110 -2.41 4.50 -7.61
CA ALA A 110 -3.50 3.60 -8.04
C ALA A 110 -4.73 3.65 -7.12
N GLY A 111 -5.04 4.81 -6.54
CA GLY A 111 -6.09 4.93 -5.52
C GLY A 111 -5.60 4.69 -4.10
N LEU A 112 -4.28 4.81 -3.86
CA LEU A 112 -3.66 4.71 -2.53
C LEU A 112 -4.22 5.72 -1.51
N PHE A 113 -4.93 6.78 -1.94
CA PHE A 113 -5.69 7.63 -1.01
C PHE A 113 -6.69 6.84 -0.15
N ASN A 114 -7.21 5.73 -0.67
CA ASN A 114 -8.18 4.89 0.04
C ASN A 114 -7.60 4.22 1.30
N VAL A 115 -6.27 4.27 1.53
CA VAL A 115 -5.68 3.83 2.81
C VAL A 115 -6.24 4.60 4.00
N MET A 116 -6.75 5.82 3.79
CA MET A 116 -7.47 6.59 4.81
C MET A 116 -8.68 5.85 5.41
N TRP A 117 -9.19 4.82 4.74
CA TRP A 117 -10.30 3.98 5.22
C TRP A 117 -9.81 2.71 5.91
N CYS A 118 -8.53 2.37 5.83
CA CYS A 118 -7.96 1.23 6.52
C CYS A 118 -7.92 1.48 8.03
N LYS A 119 -7.98 0.42 8.83
CA LYS A 119 -7.74 0.58 10.28
C LYS A 119 -6.26 0.88 10.57
N PRO A 120 -5.95 1.57 11.68
CA PRO A 120 -4.57 1.72 12.15
C PRO A 120 -3.85 0.36 12.24
N GLY A 121 -2.54 0.36 12.00
CA GLY A 121 -1.72 -0.85 11.99
C GLY A 121 -1.72 -1.64 10.67
N THR A 122 -2.55 -1.28 9.68
CA THR A 122 -2.50 -1.89 8.34
C THR A 122 -1.12 -1.66 7.69
N ASP A 123 -0.56 -2.67 7.01
CA ASP A 123 0.65 -2.52 6.21
C ASP A 123 0.33 -2.01 4.82
N ILE A 124 0.99 -0.94 4.41
CA ILE A 124 0.92 -0.39 3.07
C ILE A 124 2.23 -0.69 2.36
N ILE A 125 2.16 -1.57 1.35
CA ILE A 125 3.27 -1.89 0.45
C ILE A 125 3.03 -1.17 -0.86
N GLU A 126 3.70 -0.03 -1.02
CA GLU A 126 3.65 0.77 -2.22
C GLU A 126 4.71 0.31 -3.24
N ILE A 127 4.29 0.08 -4.48
CA ILE A 127 5.19 -0.21 -5.59
C ILE A 127 5.46 1.09 -6.34
N GLY A 128 6.66 1.63 -6.11
CA GLY A 128 7.18 2.83 -6.75
C GLY A 128 7.84 2.55 -8.09
N TYR A 129 8.48 3.58 -8.62
CA TYR A 129 9.22 3.56 -9.89
C TYR A 129 10.63 4.12 -9.70
N ASP A 130 11.54 3.84 -10.63
CA ASP A 130 12.96 4.17 -10.51
C ASP A 130 13.48 5.19 -11.53
N GLU A 131 12.69 5.51 -12.55
CA GLU A 131 13.07 6.45 -13.59
C GLU A 131 12.22 7.74 -13.61
N GLY A 132 12.90 8.85 -13.92
CA GLY A 132 12.27 10.12 -14.27
C GLY A 132 11.94 10.98 -13.07
N TRP A 133 10.67 11.05 -12.71
CA TRP A 133 10.21 11.92 -11.62
C TRP A 133 10.72 11.40 -10.26
N PRO A 134 11.01 12.27 -9.29
CA PRO A 134 11.20 11.84 -7.91
C PRO A 134 9.93 11.13 -7.41
N MET A 135 10.11 10.12 -6.57
CA MET A 135 9.05 9.42 -5.85
C MET A 135 8.44 10.35 -4.79
N PRO A 136 7.18 10.80 -4.90
CA PRO A 136 6.57 11.65 -3.89
C PRO A 136 6.32 10.88 -2.58
N GLU A 137 6.53 11.55 -1.45
CA GLU A 137 6.39 10.96 -0.11
C GLU A 137 4.95 10.99 0.44
N MET A 138 4.01 11.55 -0.32
CA MET A 138 2.63 11.81 0.12
C MET A 138 1.91 10.57 0.71
N TYR A 139 2.16 9.38 0.16
CA TYR A 139 1.55 8.15 0.63
C TYR A 139 2.22 7.61 1.89
N PHE A 140 3.53 7.83 2.05
CA PHE A 140 4.24 7.56 3.29
C PHE A 140 3.75 8.47 4.42
N GLU A 141 3.62 9.78 4.16
CA GLU A 141 3.08 10.74 5.13
C GLU A 141 1.66 10.36 5.53
N MET A 142 0.78 10.12 4.56
CA MET A 142 -0.60 9.73 4.84
C MET A 142 -0.69 8.43 5.66
N ALA A 143 0.07 7.40 5.27
CA ALA A 143 0.13 6.14 6.02
C ALA A 143 0.60 6.37 7.47
N SER A 144 1.65 7.18 7.65
CA SER A 144 2.20 7.51 8.97
C SER A 144 1.18 8.26 9.83
N HIS A 145 0.46 9.23 9.26
CA HIS A 145 -0.57 9.99 9.98
C HIS A 145 -1.79 9.14 10.39
N CYS A 146 -2.11 8.12 9.61
CA CYS A 146 -3.17 7.14 9.88
C CYS A 146 -2.74 5.99 10.81
N GLY A 147 -1.48 5.99 11.26
CA GLY A 147 -0.94 4.94 12.13
C GLY A 147 -0.72 3.61 11.41
N HIS A 148 -0.53 3.64 10.09
CA HIS A 148 -0.18 2.47 9.29
C HIS A 148 1.33 2.20 9.30
N ARG A 149 1.71 0.98 8.95
CA ARG A 149 3.11 0.62 8.64
C ARG A 149 3.30 0.77 7.13
N TYR A 150 4.45 1.26 6.70
CA TYR A 150 4.68 1.60 5.30
C TYR A 150 5.96 0.97 4.78
N TRP A 151 5.88 0.43 3.57
CA TRP A 151 6.94 -0.22 2.82
C TRP A 151 6.95 0.32 1.39
N LEU A 152 8.13 0.65 0.87
CA LEU A 152 8.32 1.03 -0.53
C LEU A 152 9.09 -0.06 -1.26
N VAL A 153 8.48 -0.65 -2.27
CA VAL A 153 9.12 -1.57 -3.22
C VAL A 153 9.45 -0.80 -4.48
N LYS A 154 10.72 -0.72 -4.82
CA LYS A 154 11.19 0.05 -5.98
C LYS A 154 11.07 -0.79 -7.25
N GLY A 155 9.97 -0.63 -7.99
CA GLY A 155 9.80 -1.26 -9.30
C GLY A 155 10.59 -0.56 -10.40
N THR A 156 10.85 -1.27 -11.49
CA THR A 156 11.51 -0.74 -12.68
C THR A 156 10.49 -0.12 -13.63
N GLY A 157 10.66 1.16 -13.97
CA GLY A 157 9.75 1.91 -14.83
C GLY A 157 9.73 3.41 -14.48
N LYS A 158 8.78 4.15 -15.05
CA LYS A 158 8.62 5.59 -14.78
C LYS A 158 7.19 5.96 -14.49
N TYR A 159 6.98 7.08 -13.79
CA TYR A 159 5.65 7.57 -13.39
C TYR A 159 4.58 7.49 -14.50
N SER A 160 4.90 7.82 -15.75
CA SER A 160 3.93 7.87 -16.86
C SER A 160 3.79 6.56 -17.65
N LYS A 161 4.45 5.47 -17.24
CA LYS A 161 4.46 4.18 -17.94
C LYS A 161 4.19 3.02 -16.98
N PRO A 162 3.89 1.82 -17.49
CA PRO A 162 3.85 0.60 -16.67
C PRO A 162 5.15 0.39 -15.87
N ILE A 163 5.03 -0.34 -14.76
CA ILE A 163 6.12 -0.64 -13.82
C ILE A 163 6.24 -2.16 -13.71
N THR A 164 7.46 -2.69 -13.68
CA THR A 164 7.74 -4.07 -13.29
C THR A 164 8.06 -4.09 -11.81
N ALA A 165 7.28 -4.80 -11.01
CA ALA A 165 7.50 -4.89 -9.57
C ALA A 165 8.75 -5.74 -9.27
N ASP A 166 9.58 -5.31 -8.32
CA ASP A 166 10.65 -6.14 -7.76
C ASP A 166 10.03 -7.21 -6.86
N LEU A 167 10.06 -8.46 -7.31
CA LEU A 167 9.42 -9.57 -6.60
C LEU A 167 10.24 -10.01 -5.37
N VAL A 168 11.55 -9.76 -5.33
CA VAL A 168 12.39 -10.12 -4.19
C VAL A 168 12.08 -9.19 -3.02
N ASP A 169 12.09 -7.88 -3.28
CA ASP A 169 11.76 -6.88 -2.27
C ASP A 169 10.30 -7.00 -1.84
N LEU A 170 9.39 -7.22 -2.79
CA LEU A 170 7.99 -7.45 -2.47
C LEU A 170 7.79 -8.67 -1.57
N GLN A 171 8.45 -9.79 -1.86
CA GLN A 171 8.37 -10.98 -1.00
C GLN A 171 8.88 -10.66 0.41
N TRP A 172 9.99 -9.94 0.50
CA TRP A 172 10.54 -9.56 1.78
C TRP A 172 9.58 -8.68 2.58
N SER A 173 8.99 -7.64 1.96
CA SER A 173 8.02 -6.75 2.60
C SER A 173 6.78 -7.51 3.08
N ILE A 174 6.22 -8.40 2.26
CA ILE A 174 5.08 -9.25 2.64
C ILE A 174 5.44 -10.12 3.84
N LYS A 175 6.62 -10.74 3.85
CA LYS A 175 7.06 -11.57 4.99
C LYS A 175 7.24 -10.76 6.27
N GLN A 176 7.70 -9.51 6.21
CA GLN A 176 7.77 -8.67 7.42
C GLN A 176 6.37 -8.26 7.89
N ALA A 177 5.50 -7.86 6.97
CA ALA A 177 4.11 -7.50 7.28
C ALA A 177 3.39 -8.65 8.01
N LEU A 178 3.55 -9.88 7.51
CA LEU A 178 2.95 -11.10 8.09
C LEU A 178 3.52 -11.49 9.46
N LYS A 179 4.81 -11.25 9.76
CA LYS A 179 5.38 -11.60 11.07
C LYS A 179 4.78 -10.84 12.25
N GLU A 180 4.33 -9.62 11.99
CA GLU A 180 3.73 -8.74 13.00
C GLU A 180 2.20 -8.88 13.04
N ALA A 181 1.65 -9.91 12.39
CA ALA A 181 0.22 -10.10 12.14
C ALA A 181 -0.42 -11.23 12.98
#